data_AF-A0A849GEE9-F1
#
_entry.id   AF-A0A849GEE9-F1
#
_cell.length_a   1.000
_cell.length_b   1.000
_cell.length_c   1.000
_cell.angle_alpha   90.00
_cell.angle_beta   90.00
_cell.angle_gamma   90.00
#
_symmetry.space_group_name_H-M   'P 1'
#
loop_
_entity.id
_entity.type
_entity.pdbx_description
1 polymer ?
#
loop_
_entity_poly.entity_id
_entity_poly.type
_entity_poly.pdbx_seq_one_letter_code
_entity_poly.pdbx_strand_id
1 'polypeptide(L)' 'MTQTYLTTEELSDRIKYDARTIRERLKDSVLLEGVHYLRPFGGRKILFIWETIEKDMRQASVYGL' A
#
# COMPACT_ATOMS: atom_id res chain seq x y z
N MET A 1 -12.10 -0.49 14.71
CA MET A 1 -11.44 -1.31 13.68
C MET A 1 -9.94 -1.11 13.83
N THR A 2 -9.18 -2.20 13.92
CA THR A 2 -7.72 -2.16 13.96
C THR A 2 -7.19 -1.97 12.55
N GLN A 3 -6.32 -0.97 12.34
CA GLN A 3 -5.58 -0.80 11.10
C GLN A 3 -4.26 -1.55 11.20
N THR A 4 -3.96 -2.37 10.19
CA THR A 4 -2.68 -3.06 10.09
C THR A 4 -1.72 -2.20 9.29
N TYR A 5 -0.65 -1.75 9.94
CA TYR A 5 0.42 -1.00 9.31
C TYR A 5 1.53 -1.94 8.85
N LEU A 6 1.87 -1.87 7.58
CA LEU A 6 2.90 -2.70 6.96
C LEU A 6 4.07 -1.83 6.47
N THR A 7 5.28 -2.33 6.65
CA THR A 7 6.46 -1.88 5.91
C THR A 7 6.35 -2.26 4.43
N THR A 8 7.30 -1.80 3.62
CA THR A 8 7.32 -2.18 2.18
C THR A 8 7.54 -3.69 2.03
N GLU A 9 8.40 -4.25 2.87
CA GLU A 9 8.78 -5.66 2.88
C GLU A 9 7.59 -6.54 3.30
N GLU A 10 6.88 -6.17 4.38
CA GLU A 10 5.69 -6.91 4.82
C GLU A 10 4.53 -6.82 3.81
N LEU A 11 4.37 -5.66 3.15
CA LEU A 11 3.40 -5.53 2.07
C LEU A 11 3.81 -6.42 0.88
N SER A 12 5.08 -6.41 0.49
CA SER A 12 5.65 -7.29 -0.55
C SER A 12 5.31 -8.75 -0.30
N ASP A 13 5.53 -9.23 0.92
CA ASP A 13 5.19 -10.60 1.29
C ASP A 13 3.70 -10.89 1.21
N ARG A 14 2.84 -9.90 1.44
CA ARG A 14 1.39 -10.07 1.45
C ARG A 14 0.78 -10.02 0.04
N ILE A 15 1.15 -9.04 -0.80
CA ILE A 15 0.57 -8.87 -2.15
C ILE A 15 1.43 -9.46 -3.27
N LYS A 16 2.56 -10.07 -2.92
CA LYS A 16 3.45 -10.84 -3.83
C LYS A 16 4.08 -10.01 -4.96
N TYR A 17 4.17 -8.69 -4.78
CA TYR A 17 5.04 -7.82 -5.57
C TYR A 17 6.35 -7.61 -4.83
N ASP A 18 7.47 -7.51 -5.54
CA ASP A 18 8.73 -7.18 -4.91
C ASP A 18 8.73 -5.74 -4.35
N ALA A 19 9.52 -5.51 -3.30
CA ALA A 19 9.59 -4.22 -2.62
C ALA A 19 10.02 -3.06 -3.53
N ARG A 20 10.79 -3.32 -4.60
CA ARG A 20 11.19 -2.28 -5.56
C ARG A 20 9.99 -1.85 -6.41
N THR A 21 9.22 -2.80 -6.93
CA THR A 21 7.98 -2.53 -7.66
C THR A 21 7.00 -1.73 -6.81
N ILE A 22 6.82 -2.09 -5.54
CA ILE A 22 5.95 -1.32 -4.64
C ILE A 22 6.41 0.14 -4.53
N ARG A 23 7.71 0.40 -4.33
CA ARG A 23 8.24 1.77 -4.13
C ARG A 23 8.31 2.60 -5.41
N GLU A 24 8.70 1.98 -6.53
CA GLU A 24 8.99 2.69 -7.77
C GLU A 24 7.81 2.74 -8.75
N ARG A 25 6.85 1.81 -8.63
CA ARG A 25 5.73 1.69 -9.58
C ARG A 25 4.38 1.90 -8.92
N LEU A 26 4.14 1.31 -7.75
CA LEU A 26 2.81 1.36 -7.14
C LEU A 26 2.64 2.60 -6.28
N LYS A 27 3.63 2.95 -5.47
CA LYS A 27 3.62 4.15 -4.64
C LYS A 27 3.46 5.40 -5.51
N ASP A 28 2.57 6.30 -5.10
CA ASP A 28 2.17 7.57 -5.76
C ASP A 28 1.41 7.42 -7.09
N SER A 29 1.42 6.25 -7.72
CA SER A 29 0.66 5.99 -8.96
C SER A 29 -0.63 5.23 -8.71
N VAL A 30 -0.59 4.26 -7.79
CA VAL A 30 -1.70 3.37 -7.41
C VAL A 30 -2.00 3.50 -5.91
N LEU A 31 -0.94 3.52 -5.08
CA LEU A 31 -1.01 3.69 -3.63
C LEU A 31 -0.75 5.15 -3.29
N LEU A 32 -1.79 5.85 -2.83
CA LEU A 32 -1.80 7.29 -2.62
C LEU A 32 -1.47 7.66 -1.16
N GLU A 33 -0.67 8.71 -0.97
CA GLU A 33 -0.34 9.24 0.36
C GLU A 33 -1.60 9.78 1.06
N GLY A 34 -1.75 9.48 2.35
CA GLY A 34 -2.93 9.83 3.14
C GLY A 34 -4.13 8.89 2.95
N VAL A 35 -4.07 7.96 1.97
CA VAL A 35 -5.11 6.97 1.71
C VAL A 35 -4.58 5.55 1.95
N HIS A 36 -3.58 5.14 1.18
CA HIS A 36 -3.00 3.80 1.23
C HIS A 36 -1.75 3.73 2.09
N TYR A 37 -1.05 4.85 2.28
CA TYR A 37 0.14 4.90 3.09
C TYR A 37 0.32 6.26 3.79
N LEU A 38 1.14 6.28 4.83
CA LEU A 38 1.53 7.48 5.57
C LEU A 38 3.02 7.50 5.89
N ARG A 39 3.54 8.70 6.18
CA ARG A 39 4.91 8.94 6.65
C ARG A 39 4.88 9.42 8.10
N PRO A 40 5.14 8.54 9.08
CA PRO A 40 5.01 8.92 10.48
C PRO A 40 6.20 9.78 10.92
N PHE A 41 5.94 10.70 11.86
CA PHE A 41 6.93 11.52 12.58
C PHE A 41 7.88 12.33 11.67
N GLY A 42 7.45 12.72 10.48
CA GLY A 42 8.27 13.48 9.52
C GLY A 42 9.50 12.73 9.00
N GLY A 43 9.58 11.41 9.25
CA GLY A 43 10.69 10.57 8.84
C GLY A 43 10.56 10.06 7.40
N ARG A 44 11.61 9.38 6.93
CA ARG A 44 11.61 8.70 5.62
C ARG A 44 10.83 7.38 5.62
N LYS A 45 10.44 6.88 6.79
CA LYS A 45 9.69 5.62 6.92
C LYS A 45 8.32 5.76 6.27
N ILE A 46 7.89 4.72 5.59
CA ILE A 46 6.56 4.61 4.98
C ILE A 46 5.85 3.44 5.65
N LEU A 47 4.61 3.66 6.03
CA LEU A 47 3.71 2.62 6.53
C LEU A 47 2.48 2.55 5.61
N PHE A 48 2.19 1.36 5.12
CA PHE A 48 1.03 1.05 4.30
C PHE A 48 -0.13 0.56 5.16
N ILE A 49 -1.35 0.92 4.79
CA ILE A 49 -2.57 0.55 5.51
C ILE A 49 -3.21 -0.63 4.77
N TRP A 50 -3.07 -1.84 5.34
CA TRP A 50 -3.51 -3.06 4.67
C TRP A 50 -4.99 -3.03 4.28
N GLU A 51 -5.86 -2.63 5.20
CA GLU A 51 -7.30 -2.72 5.00
C GLU A 51 -7.78 -1.81 3.86
N THR A 52 -7.15 -0.65 3.67
CA THR A 52 -7.44 0.24 2.53
C THR A 52 -6.96 -0.37 1.21
N ILE A 53 -5.74 -0.91 1.20
CA ILE A 53 -5.16 -1.54 0.00
C ILE A 53 -6.00 -2.77 -0.42
N GLU A 54 -6.34 -3.63 0.53
CA GLU A 54 -7.13 -4.83 0.29
C GLU A 54 -8.52 -4.49 -0.26
N LYS A 55 -9.17 -3.46 0.31
CA LYS A 55 -10.47 -2.98 -0.17
C LYS A 55 -10.39 -2.56 -1.63
N ASP A 56 -9.40 -1.76 -2.00
CA ASP A 56 -9.29 -1.21 -3.35
C ASP A 56 -8.86 -2.28 -4.36
N MET A 57 -8.00 -3.24 -3.97
CA MET A 57 -7.69 -4.41 -4.79
C MET A 57 -8.94 -5.22 -5.16
N ARG A 58 -9.89 -5.35 -4.23
CA ARG A 58 -11.17 -6.04 -4.47
C ARG A 58 -12.15 -5.23 -5.32
N GLN A 59 -12.00 -3.91 -5.39
CA GLN A 59 -12.83 -3.03 -6.23
C GLN A 59 -12.29 -2.91 -7.66
N ALA A 60 -10.97 -2.88 -7.83
CA ALA A 60 -10.33 -2.83 -9.14
C ALA A 60 -10.66 -4.05 -10.01
N SER A 61 -10.93 -5.22 -9.41
CA SER A 61 -11.37 -6.41 -10.16
C SER A 61 -12.80 -6.29 -10.72
N VAL A 62 -13.61 -5.35 -10.22
CA VAL A 62 -15.04 -5.20 -10.59
C VAL A 62 -15.23 -4.23 -11.76
N TYR A 63 -14.29 -3.32 -12.00
CA TYR A 63 -14.39 -2.28 -13.04
C TYR A 63 -13.30 -2.38 -14.11
N GLY A 64 -12.85 -3.60 -14.41
CA GLY A 64 -11.85 -3.83 -15.46
C GLY A 64 -12.23 -3.15 -16.78
N LEU A 65 -11.35 -2.28 -17.25
CA LEU A 65 -11.18 -2.00 -18.68
C LEU A 65 -10.75 -3.28 -19.40
#